data_AF-A0A2T2XDX5-F1
#
_entry.id   AF-A0A2T2XDX5-F1
#
_cell.length_a   1.000
_cell.length_b   1.000
_cell.length_c   1.000
_cell.angle_alpha   90.00
_cell.angle_beta   90.00
_cell.angle_gamma   90.00
#
_symmetry.space_group_name_H-M   'P 1'
#
loop_
_entity.id
_entity.type
_entity.pdbx_description
1 polymer ?
#
loop_
_entity_poly.entity_id
_entity_poly.type
_entity_poly.pdbx_seq_one_letter_code
_entity_poly.pdbx_strand_id
1 'polypeptide(L)'
;MTYISSNQTLTDVAELLKSDWANEGIQVNLEPLPASTFFADVTIKNPSGWAMALGGGWTYQPDFYPTGGGLFASGAPVNKGGYNSQEMDDLIAESYAPGTPKQALARLYAYEVYAAKQLPVLWMPLAGSLAAHSKTLHGTVSTYNPISDLLSANYWWFSH
;
A
#
# COMPACT_ATOMS: atom_id res chain seq x y z
N MET A 1 -7.06 -2.40 16.93
CA MET A 1 -6.83 -2.26 15.48
C MET A 1 -7.72 -1.12 15.01
N THR A 2 -7.09 -0.04 14.58
CA THR A 2 -7.78 1.07 13.94
C THR A 2 -7.99 0.78 12.46
N TYR A 3 -9.13 1.14 11.88
CA TYR A 3 -9.42 0.86 10.48
C TYR A 3 -10.41 1.86 9.87
N ILE A 4 -10.38 1.98 8.54
CA ILE A 4 -11.31 2.84 7.80
C ILE A 4 -12.68 2.16 7.70
N SER A 5 -13.67 2.64 8.45
CA SER A 5 -15.03 2.07 8.49
C SER A 5 -15.97 2.56 7.40
N SER A 6 -15.57 3.59 6.65
CA SER A 6 -16.34 4.09 5.50
C SER A 6 -16.29 3.15 4.27
N ASN A 7 -15.66 1.98 4.40
CA ASN A 7 -15.57 0.94 3.39
C ASN A 7 -16.03 -0.39 4.03
N GLN A 8 -17.12 -0.97 3.52
CA GLN A 8 -17.66 -2.22 4.07
C GLN A 8 -16.66 -3.38 3.97
N THR A 9 -15.93 -3.51 2.86
CA THR A 9 -14.91 -4.55 2.70
C THR A 9 -13.84 -4.48 3.78
N LEU A 10 -13.40 -3.27 4.17
CA LEU A 10 -12.42 -3.13 5.25
C LEU A 10 -13.02 -3.46 6.62
N THR A 11 -14.31 -3.23 6.82
CA THR A 11 -15.03 -3.63 8.04
C THR A 11 -15.09 -5.16 8.13
N ASP A 12 -15.50 -5.82 7.06
CA ASP A 12 -15.59 -7.28 7.00
C ASP A 12 -14.22 -7.94 7.22
N VAL A 13 -13.16 -7.39 6.61
CA VAL A 13 -11.78 -7.86 6.82
C VAL A 13 -11.33 -7.64 8.27
N ALA A 14 -11.65 -6.49 8.88
CA ALA A 14 -11.29 -6.22 10.26
C ALA A 14 -11.97 -7.20 11.24
N GLU A 15 -13.24 -7.52 11.01
CA GLU A 15 -13.99 -8.50 11.80
C GLU A 15 -13.46 -9.91 11.62
N LEU A 16 -13.14 -10.30 10.37
CA LEU A 16 -12.54 -11.59 10.07
C LEU A 16 -11.18 -11.75 10.77
N LEU A 17 -10.29 -10.76 10.64
CA LEU A 17 -8.99 -10.77 11.32
C LEU A 17 -9.15 -10.88 12.83
N LYS A 18 -10.08 -10.13 13.44
CA LYS A 18 -10.36 -10.25 14.88
C LYS A 18 -10.80 -11.66 15.26
N SER A 19 -11.71 -12.25 14.49
CA SER A 19 -12.23 -13.60 14.75
C SER A 19 -11.12 -14.65 14.63
N ASP A 20 -10.33 -14.60 13.55
CA ASP A 20 -9.28 -15.57 13.29
C ASP A 20 -8.15 -15.46 14.31
N TRP A 21 -7.72 -14.24 14.62
CA TRP A 21 -6.70 -14.00 15.64
C TRP A 21 -7.14 -14.41 17.05
N ALA A 22 -8.44 -14.34 17.37
CA ALA A 22 -8.96 -14.84 18.64
C ALA A 22 -8.79 -16.37 18.78
N ASN A 23 -8.86 -17.14 17.68
CA ASN A 23 -8.59 -18.57 17.68
C ASN A 23 -7.12 -18.88 18.00
N GLU A 24 -6.22 -17.96 17.66
CA GLU A 24 -4.78 -18.02 17.99
C GLU A 24 -4.47 -17.38 19.36
N GLY A 25 -5.49 -17.00 20.13
CA GLY A 25 -5.35 -16.39 21.46
C GLY A 25 -5.02 -14.90 21.46
N ILE A 26 -5.02 -14.23 20.30
CA ILE A 26 -4.76 -12.81 20.16
C ILE A 26 -6.08 -12.04 20.25
N GLN A 27 -6.22 -11.23 21.29
CA GLN A 27 -7.42 -10.41 21.51
C GLN A 27 -7.26 -9.03 20.85
N VAL A 28 -8.14 -8.71 19.91
CA VAL A 28 -8.12 -7.42 19.19
C VAL A 28 -9.41 -6.64 19.40
N ASN A 29 -9.25 -5.40 19.89
CA ASN A 29 -10.32 -4.42 19.91
C ASN A 29 -10.36 -3.68 18.56
N LEU A 30 -11.53 -3.58 17.94
CA LEU A 30 -11.72 -2.87 16.68
C LEU A 30 -12.09 -1.41 16.96
N GLU A 31 -11.40 -0.49 16.28
CA GLU A 31 -11.59 0.95 16.41
C GLU A 31 -11.92 1.54 15.03
N PRO A 32 -13.21 1.62 14.68
CA PRO A 32 -13.64 2.19 13.40
C PRO A 32 -13.39 3.70 13.35
N LEU A 33 -12.76 4.17 12.28
CA LEU A 33 -12.55 5.59 12.02
C LEU A 33 -13.07 6.00 10.63
N PRO A 34 -13.64 7.21 10.48
CA PRO A 34 -13.79 7.83 9.17
C PRO A 34 -12.44 7.96 8.47
N ALA A 35 -12.41 7.86 7.13
CA ALA A 35 -11.17 7.90 6.35
C ALA A 35 -10.32 9.16 6.63
N SER A 36 -10.95 10.33 6.72
CA SER A 36 -10.25 11.59 7.01
C SER A 36 -9.52 11.58 8.36
N THR A 37 -10.18 11.07 9.40
CA THR A 37 -9.59 10.91 10.74
C THR A 37 -8.47 9.87 10.72
N PHE A 38 -8.68 8.72 10.07
CA PHE A 38 -7.66 7.70 9.93
C PHE A 38 -6.38 8.26 9.29
N PHE A 39 -6.48 9.01 8.19
CA PHE A 39 -5.30 9.59 7.54
C PHE A 39 -4.64 10.73 8.33
N ALA A 40 -5.39 11.41 9.21
CA ALA A 40 -4.83 12.42 10.11
C ALA A 40 -4.06 11.78 11.28
N ASP A 41 -4.55 10.65 11.80
CA ASP A 41 -4.03 10.03 13.02
C ASP A 41 -2.95 8.97 12.75
N VAL A 42 -3.14 8.15 11.70
CA VAL A 42 -2.23 7.06 11.33
C VAL A 42 -1.09 7.59 10.48
N THR A 43 -0.10 8.20 11.14
CA THR A 43 1.05 8.85 10.51
C THR A 43 2.36 8.46 11.20
N ILE A 44 3.48 8.63 10.50
CA ILE A 44 4.84 8.46 11.05
C ILE A 44 5.13 9.32 12.29
N LYS A 45 4.34 10.37 12.56
CA LYS A 45 4.50 11.21 13.76
C LYS A 45 4.00 10.54 15.03
N ASN A 46 3.14 9.54 14.92
CA ASN A 46 2.57 8.81 16.05
C ASN A 46 2.51 7.30 15.77
N PRO A 47 3.66 6.64 15.51
CA PRO A 47 3.70 5.23 15.13
C PRO A 47 3.24 4.31 16.27
N SER A 48 3.41 4.74 17.52
CA SER A 48 2.98 4.01 18.72
C SER A 48 1.53 4.27 19.13
N GLY A 49 0.80 5.13 18.40
CA GLY A 49 -0.58 5.48 18.71
C GLY A 49 -1.59 4.36 18.44
N TRP A 50 -1.17 3.29 17.77
CA TRP A 50 -1.98 2.16 17.39
C TRP A 50 -1.13 0.89 17.36
N ALA A 51 -1.72 -0.27 17.69
CA ALA A 51 -1.04 -1.56 17.58
C ALA A 51 -1.12 -2.15 16.16
N MET A 52 -2.25 -1.93 15.49
CA MET A 52 -2.50 -2.31 14.09
C MET A 52 -3.38 -1.25 13.42
N ALA A 53 -3.08 -0.92 12.16
CA ALA A 53 -3.88 -0.03 11.33
C ALA A 53 -4.21 -0.71 9.99
N LEU A 54 -5.49 -0.76 9.64
CA LEU A 54 -5.98 -1.35 8.40
C LEU A 54 -6.65 -0.30 7.51
N GLY A 55 -5.98 0.06 6.41
CA GLY A 55 -6.50 0.99 5.42
C GLY A 55 -5.41 1.84 4.78
N GLY A 56 -5.80 2.64 3.78
CA GLY A 56 -4.90 3.60 3.15
C GLY A 56 -3.71 2.96 2.46
N GLY A 57 -3.98 1.95 1.63
CA GLY A 57 -3.01 1.18 0.86
C GLY A 57 -2.04 2.04 0.05
N TRP A 58 -1.07 1.40 -0.58
CA TRP A 58 0.06 2.09 -1.15
C TRP A 58 0.40 1.57 -2.55
N THR A 59 0.87 2.48 -3.39
CA THR A 59 1.41 2.19 -4.71
C THR A 59 2.76 2.89 -4.87
N TYR A 60 3.57 2.46 -5.82
CA TYR A 60 4.83 3.13 -6.20
C TYR A 60 4.58 4.48 -6.91
N GLN A 61 3.58 5.25 -6.49
CA GLN A 61 3.33 6.59 -7.03
C GLN A 61 3.91 7.65 -6.07
N PRO A 62 4.48 8.74 -6.60
CA PRO A 62 4.77 9.02 -8.01
C PRO A 62 6.09 8.39 -8.51
N ASP A 63 6.88 7.77 -7.63
CA ASP A 63 8.15 7.11 -7.97
C ASP A 63 7.93 5.65 -8.37
N PHE A 64 7.63 5.43 -9.64
CA PHE A 64 7.25 4.12 -10.20
C PHE A 64 8.36 3.07 -10.18
N TYR A 65 9.59 3.46 -9.85
CA TYR A 65 10.68 2.50 -9.73
C TYR A 65 10.54 1.76 -8.39
N PRO A 66 10.49 0.41 -8.37
CA PRO A 66 9.96 -0.37 -7.25
C PRO A 66 10.92 -0.49 -6.05
N THR A 67 11.31 0.66 -5.52
CA THR A 67 12.27 0.84 -4.43
C THR A 67 11.55 1.07 -3.11
N GLY A 68 12.17 0.68 -2.00
CA GLY A 68 11.55 0.82 -0.68
C GLY A 68 11.59 2.24 -0.09
N GLY A 69 12.19 3.23 -0.76
CA GLY A 69 12.51 4.52 -0.14
C GLY A 69 11.30 5.29 0.39
N GLY A 70 10.21 5.31 -0.36
CA GLY A 70 8.97 5.91 0.13
C GLY A 70 8.30 5.10 1.24
N LEU A 71 8.50 3.77 1.24
CA LEU A 71 7.70 2.80 1.98
C LEU A 71 8.32 2.36 3.33
N PHE A 72 9.57 1.89 3.32
CA PHE A 72 10.23 1.26 4.46
C PHE A 72 11.54 1.92 4.87
N ALA A 73 12.01 2.95 4.16
CA ALA A 73 13.13 3.72 4.68
C ALA A 73 12.76 4.35 6.03
N SER A 74 13.73 4.41 6.94
CA SER A 74 13.55 4.97 8.26
C SER A 74 13.13 6.43 8.18
N GLY A 75 12.00 6.77 8.82
CA GLY A 75 11.43 8.12 8.78
C GLY A 75 10.68 8.49 7.50
N ALA A 76 10.51 7.56 6.55
CA ALA A 76 9.73 7.82 5.33
C ALA A 76 8.26 8.15 5.65
N PRO A 77 7.60 9.06 4.90
CA PRO A 77 6.26 9.53 5.23
C PRO A 77 5.17 8.45 5.31
N VAL A 78 5.25 7.41 4.47
CA VAL A 78 4.25 6.31 4.47
C VAL A 78 4.67 5.12 5.34
N ASN A 79 5.85 5.17 5.97
CA ASN A 79 6.30 4.20 6.97
C ASN A 79 5.57 4.44 8.31
N LYS A 80 4.24 4.37 8.29
CA LYS A 80 3.38 4.82 9.39
C LYS A 80 3.62 4.06 10.69
N GLY A 81 4.04 2.79 10.61
CA GLY A 81 4.35 1.96 11.76
C GLY A 81 5.70 2.24 12.40
N GLY A 82 6.50 3.16 11.84
CA GLY A 82 7.80 3.52 12.38
C GLY A 82 8.84 2.41 12.28
N TYR A 83 8.76 1.57 11.24
CA TYR A 83 9.78 0.54 10.98
C TYR A 83 11.15 1.20 10.82
N ASN A 84 12.18 0.63 11.43
CA ASN A 84 13.53 1.16 11.43
C ASN A 84 14.53 0.01 11.41
N SER A 85 15.32 -0.08 10.35
CA SER A 85 16.35 -1.10 10.18
C SER A 85 17.46 -0.56 9.29
N GLN A 86 18.68 -0.54 9.82
CA GLN A 86 19.86 -0.11 9.06
C GLN A 86 20.06 -0.94 7.79
N GLU A 87 19.85 -2.25 7.87
CA GLU A 87 20.02 -3.15 6.72
C GLU A 87 18.94 -2.90 5.66
N MET A 88 17.70 -2.59 6.07
CA MET A 88 16.66 -2.17 5.12
C MET A 88 17.06 -0.87 4.41
N ASP A 89 17.54 0.12 5.18
CA ASP A 89 17.95 1.41 4.66
C ASP A 89 19.11 1.27 3.66
N ASP A 90 20.09 0.42 3.97
CA ASP A 90 21.23 0.15 3.09
C ASP A 90 20.78 -0.52 1.79
N LEU A 91 19.93 -1.55 1.86
CA LEU A 91 19.40 -2.24 0.68
C LEU A 91 18.56 -1.31 -0.21
N ILE A 92 17.76 -0.44 0.42
CA ILE A 92 17.01 0.60 -0.29
C ILE A 92 17.97 1.57 -0.98
N ALA A 93 18.99 2.06 -0.29
CA ALA A 93 19.98 2.97 -0.86
C ALA A 93 20.71 2.34 -2.06
N GLU A 94 21.10 1.07 -1.95
CA GLU A 94 21.71 0.31 -3.04
C GLU A 94 20.78 0.19 -4.25
N SER A 95 19.47 0.03 -4.04
CA SER A 95 18.51 -0.09 -5.14
C SER A 95 18.48 1.12 -6.08
N TYR A 96 18.92 2.29 -5.62
CA TYR A 96 19.06 3.52 -6.42
C TYR A 96 20.41 3.67 -7.14
N ALA A 97 21.40 2.86 -6.79
CA ALA A 97 22.73 3.00 -7.36
C ALA A 97 22.72 2.69 -8.87
N PRO A 98 23.50 3.41 -9.69
CA PRO A 98 23.62 3.12 -11.11
C PRO A 98 24.18 1.71 -11.33
N GLY A 99 23.86 1.12 -12.48
CA GLY A 99 24.33 -0.22 -12.83
C GLY A 99 23.71 -0.74 -14.12
N THR A 100 24.20 -1.90 -14.57
CA THR A 100 23.55 -2.66 -15.63
C THR A 100 22.17 -3.14 -15.19
N PRO A 101 21.25 -3.47 -16.11
CA PRO A 101 19.94 -4.02 -15.76
C PRO A 101 20.01 -5.23 -14.81
N LYS A 102 21.02 -6.09 -15.00
CA LYS A 102 21.25 -7.26 -14.13
C LYS A 102 21.61 -6.86 -12.70
N GLN A 103 22.46 -5.84 -12.54
CA GLN A 103 22.85 -5.34 -11.21
C GLN A 103 21.69 -4.65 -10.52
N ALA A 104 20.96 -3.79 -11.24
CA ALA A 104 19.78 -3.11 -10.72
C ALA A 104 18.73 -4.11 -10.23
N LEU A 105 18.42 -5.13 -11.04
CA LEU A 105 17.47 -6.18 -10.68
C LEU A 105 17.93 -7.00 -9.46
N ALA A 106 19.22 -7.32 -9.36
CA ALA A 106 19.77 -8.04 -8.21
C ALA A 106 19.62 -7.23 -6.90
N ARG A 107 19.82 -5.91 -6.95
CA ARG A 107 19.65 -5.03 -5.78
C ARG A 107 18.18 -4.90 -5.37
N LEU A 108 17.26 -4.78 -6.33
CA LEU A 108 15.82 -4.79 -6.06
C LEU A 108 15.38 -6.09 -5.39
N TYR A 109 15.85 -7.24 -5.87
CA TYR A 109 15.54 -8.53 -5.23
C TYR A 109 16.14 -8.67 -3.83
N ALA A 110 17.33 -8.11 -3.59
CA ALA A 110 17.92 -8.13 -2.25
C ALA A 110 17.04 -7.36 -1.25
N TYR A 111 16.58 -6.16 -1.63
CA TYR A 111 15.59 -5.39 -0.88
C TYR A 111 14.29 -6.18 -0.65
N GLU A 112 13.69 -6.72 -1.72
CA GLU A 112 12.40 -7.43 -1.65
C GLU A 112 12.48 -8.66 -0.72
N VAL A 113 13.53 -9.47 -0.87
CA VAL A 113 13.74 -10.66 -0.03
C VAL A 113 13.91 -10.29 1.44
N TYR A 114 14.59 -9.18 1.73
CA TYR A 114 14.76 -8.72 3.10
C TYR A 114 13.43 -8.22 3.68
N ALA A 115 12.68 -7.41 2.95
CA ALA A 115 11.35 -6.93 3.34
C ALA A 115 10.36 -8.08 3.59
N ALA A 116 10.39 -9.11 2.75
CA ALA A 116 9.53 -10.29 2.90
C ALA A 116 9.85 -11.12 4.17
N LYS A 117 11.08 -11.05 4.69
CA LYS A 117 11.49 -11.75 5.92
C LYS A 117 11.24 -10.92 7.17
N GLN A 118 11.46 -9.61 7.09
CA GLN A 118 11.26 -8.69 8.20
C GLN A 118 9.79 -8.42 8.50
N LEU A 119 8.93 -8.52 7.47
CA LEU A 119 7.49 -8.24 7.54
C LEU A 119 7.14 -6.93 8.28
N PRO A 120 7.63 -5.75 7.82
CA PRO A 120 7.28 -4.46 8.43
C PRO A 120 5.76 -4.19 8.45
N VAL A 121 5.02 -4.84 7.55
CA VAL A 121 3.58 -4.85 7.44
C VAL A 121 3.07 -6.26 7.15
N LEU A 122 1.81 -6.52 7.47
CA LEU A 122 1.12 -7.71 6.96
C LEU A 122 0.60 -7.42 5.55
N TRP A 123 1.12 -8.17 4.58
CA TRP A 123 0.71 -8.04 3.18
C TRP A 123 -0.70 -8.61 2.99
N MET A 124 -1.61 -7.74 2.56
CA MET A 124 -2.99 -8.09 2.26
C MET A 124 -3.21 -8.08 0.75
N PRO A 125 -4.10 -8.93 0.21
CA PRO A 125 -4.40 -8.93 -1.22
C PRO A 125 -4.96 -7.56 -1.65
N LEU A 126 -4.48 -7.08 -2.80
CA LEU A 126 -5.07 -5.91 -3.45
C LEU A 126 -6.42 -6.33 -4.03
N ALA A 127 -7.50 -5.67 -3.59
CA ALA A 127 -8.82 -5.91 -4.14
C ALA A 127 -8.86 -5.49 -5.61
N GLY A 128 -9.45 -6.33 -6.47
CA GLY A 128 -9.69 -5.97 -7.86
C GLY A 128 -10.67 -4.79 -7.97
N SER A 129 -10.46 -3.92 -8.94
CA SER A 129 -11.39 -2.83 -9.26
C SER A 129 -12.34 -3.26 -10.40
N LEU A 130 -13.59 -2.83 -10.31
CA LEU A 130 -14.55 -2.94 -11.40
C LEU A 130 -14.94 -1.53 -11.85
N ALA A 131 -14.52 -1.15 -13.05
CA ALA A 131 -14.92 0.11 -13.66
C ALA A 131 -16.08 -0.15 -14.64
N ALA A 132 -17.20 0.54 -14.43
CA ALA A 132 -18.32 0.55 -15.36
C ALA A 132 -18.28 1.81 -16.23
N HIS A 133 -18.47 1.67 -17.53
CA HIS A 133 -18.60 2.77 -18.48
C HIS A 133 -19.86 2.61 -19.35
N SER A 134 -20.33 3.72 -19.92
CA SER A 134 -21.41 3.67 -20.93
C SER A 134 -20.98 2.85 -22.14
N LYS A 135 -21.89 2.09 -22.74
CA LYS A 135 -21.64 1.36 -24.00
C LYS A 135 -21.27 2.29 -25.16
N THR A 136 -21.67 3.56 -25.07
CA THR A 136 -21.36 4.59 -26.06
C THR A 136 -20.05 5.32 -25.77
N LEU A 137 -19.46 5.13 -24.58
CA LEU A 137 -18.21 5.76 -24.19
C LEU A 137 -17.04 4.82 -24.52
N HIS A 138 -16.16 5.29 -25.40
CA HIS A 138 -15.01 4.54 -25.90
C HIS A 138 -13.70 5.08 -25.33
N GLY A 139 -12.65 4.27 -25.43
CA GLY A 139 -11.30 4.63 -25.01
C GLY A 139 -10.99 4.37 -23.53
N THR A 140 -12.00 4.19 -22.67
CA THR A 140 -11.82 4.06 -21.22
C THR A 140 -10.91 2.91 -20.79
N VAL A 141 -10.95 1.77 -21.51
CA VAL A 141 -10.13 0.58 -21.19
C VAL A 141 -8.76 0.67 -21.85
N SER A 142 -8.72 0.99 -23.14
CA SER A 142 -7.47 1.04 -23.91
C SER A 142 -6.51 2.13 -23.45
N THR A 143 -7.01 3.18 -22.79
CA THR A 143 -6.19 4.28 -22.28
C THR A 143 -6.01 4.27 -20.76
N TYR A 144 -6.50 3.23 -20.07
CA TYR A 144 -6.31 3.09 -18.63
C TYR A 144 -4.88 2.60 -18.35
N ASN A 145 -4.21 3.25 -17.40
CA ASN A 145 -2.90 2.81 -16.92
C ASN A 145 -3.05 2.24 -15.50
N PRO A 146 -2.97 0.90 -15.33
CA PRO A 146 -3.16 0.26 -14.03
C PRO A 146 -2.01 0.54 -13.03
N ILE A 147 -0.87 1.07 -13.51
CA ILE A 147 0.27 1.40 -12.65
C ILE A 147 0.10 2.77 -12.01
N SER A 148 -0.34 3.75 -12.80
CA SER A 148 -0.57 5.11 -12.30
C SER A 148 -1.99 5.34 -11.78
N ASP A 149 -2.93 4.43 -12.03
CA ASP A 149 -4.36 4.59 -11.72
C ASP A 149 -4.94 5.91 -12.28
N LEU A 150 -4.31 6.45 -13.34
CA LEU A 150 -4.71 7.70 -13.96
C LEU A 150 -5.67 7.44 -15.12
N LEU A 151 -6.75 8.22 -15.15
CA LEU A 151 -7.68 8.29 -16.26
C LEU A 151 -7.13 9.26 -17.32
N SER A 152 -6.91 8.75 -18.53
CA SER A 152 -6.54 9.58 -19.68
C SER A 152 -7.80 9.99 -20.47
N ALA A 153 -8.71 10.71 -19.80
CA ALA A 153 -10.03 11.05 -20.32
C ALA A 153 -10.00 11.90 -21.61
N ASN A 154 -8.87 12.57 -21.88
CA ASN A 154 -8.63 13.31 -23.11
C ASN A 154 -8.61 12.42 -24.38
N TYR A 155 -8.50 11.10 -24.24
CA TYR A 155 -8.60 10.14 -25.34
C TYR A 155 -9.97 9.46 -25.46
N TRP A 156 -10.93 9.84 -24.60
CA TRP A 156 -12.26 9.25 -24.60
C TRP A 156 -13.16 9.95 -25.61
N TRP A 157 -14.09 9.21 -26.20
CA TRP A 157 -15.05 9.73 -27.16
C TRP A 157 -16.38 8.98 -27.07
N PHE A 158 -17.45 9.63 -27.50
CA PHE A 158 -18.79 9.03 -27.54
C PHE A 158 -19.18 8.64 -28.96
N SER A 159 -19.70 7.42 -29.13
CA SER A 159 -20.45 7.08 -30.35
C SER A 159 -21.90 7.52 -30.21
N HIS A 160 -22.50 7.87 -31.35
CA HIS A 160 -23.95 8.09 -31.48
C HIS A 160 -24.73 6.78 -31.41
#